data_AF-A0A0Q8MW87-F1
#
_entry.id   AF-A0A0Q8MW87-F1
#
_cell.length_a   1.000
_cell.length_b   1.000
_cell.length_c   1.000
_cell.angle_alpha   90.00
_cell.angle_beta   90.00
_cell.angle_gamma   90.00
#
_symmetry.space_group_name_H-M   'P 1'
#
loop_
_entity.id
_entity.type
_entity.pdbx_description
1 polymer ?
#
loop_
_entity_poly.entity_id
_entity_poly.type
_entity_poly.pdbx_seq_one_letter_code
_entity_poly.pdbx_strand_id
1 'polypeptide(L)'
;MAKRKLLKDQDRRKLVDIPVDEDSLILHYSLSLADRLEIELRRRNHNRLGFAIQLCLMRYPGRVLRAEETPARAMLKYVADQIGAAPDEFSLYARREETRRDHMARLMVYLDTRSATLQDRRAALLAAIQAATMSDDGAAIASSIGNPPAN
;
A
#
# COMPACT_ATOMS: atom_id res chain seq x y z
N MET A 1 31.21 9.23 14.84
CA MET A 1 30.68 9.60 13.51
C MET A 1 29.17 9.72 13.60
N ALA A 2 28.58 10.82 13.17
CA ALA A 2 27.13 11.05 13.26
C ALA A 2 26.39 10.17 12.23
N LYS A 3 25.33 9.46 12.65
CA LYS A 3 24.42 8.76 11.73
C LYS A 3 23.70 9.82 10.88
N ARG A 4 24.21 10.10 9.68
CA ARG A 4 23.47 10.88 8.68
C ARG A 4 22.24 10.08 8.24
N LYS A 5 21.07 10.71 8.31
CA LYS A 5 19.81 10.11 7.87
C LYS A 5 19.87 10.01 6.34
N LEU A 6 19.97 8.79 5.79
CA LEU A 6 20.10 8.52 4.36
C LEU A 6 18.93 9.09 3.55
N LEU A 7 17.71 9.01 4.08
CA LEU A 7 16.52 9.63 3.47
C LEU A 7 16.10 10.85 4.27
N LYS A 8 15.84 11.98 3.58
CA LYS A 8 15.16 13.12 4.17
C LYS A 8 13.70 12.72 4.46
N ASP A 9 13.07 13.40 5.41
CA ASP A 9 11.68 13.08 5.78
C ASP A 9 10.71 13.26 4.62
N GLN A 10 10.99 14.21 3.72
CA GLN A 10 10.21 14.41 2.49
C GLN A 10 10.33 13.22 1.52
N ASP A 11 11.52 12.63 1.38
CA ASP A 11 11.74 11.49 0.48
C ASP A 11 11.07 10.24 1.04
N ARG A 12 11.14 10.02 2.36
CA ARG A 12 10.41 8.93 3.04
C ARG A 12 8.91 9.01 2.80
N ARG A 13 8.34 10.21 2.85
CA ARG A 13 6.91 10.43 2.61
C ARG A 13 6.51 10.05 1.20
N LYS A 14 7.26 10.49 0.18
CA LYS A 14 7.01 10.12 -1.23
C LYS A 14 7.02 8.62 -1.50
N LEU A 15 7.77 7.84 -0.72
CA LEU A 15 7.91 6.39 -0.90
C LEU A 15 6.72 5.58 -0.40
N VAL A 16 6.03 6.03 0.66
CA VAL A 16 5.03 5.18 1.35
C VAL A 16 3.77 5.92 1.81
N ASP A 17 3.69 7.24 1.62
CA ASP A 17 2.52 8.00 1.99
C ASP A 17 1.36 7.76 1.02
N ILE A 18 0.17 7.97 1.56
CA ILE A 18 -1.07 7.88 0.83
C ILE A 18 -1.26 9.21 0.09
N PRO A 19 -1.49 9.20 -1.24
CA PRO A 19 -1.80 10.40 -1.98
C PRO A 19 -3.03 11.11 -1.41
N VAL A 20 -3.02 12.44 -1.48
CA VAL A 20 -4.12 13.28 -0.99
C VAL A 20 -4.63 14.26 -2.04
N ASP A 21 -3.88 14.48 -3.11
CA ASP A 21 -4.29 15.22 -4.29
C ASP A 21 -5.13 14.35 -5.22
N GLU A 22 -6.06 15.00 -5.91
CA GLU A 22 -7.08 14.33 -6.74
C GLU A 22 -6.45 13.54 -7.90
N ASP A 23 -5.47 14.09 -8.59
CA ASP A 23 -4.82 13.44 -9.73
C ASP A 23 -4.16 12.12 -9.32
N SER A 24 -3.42 12.11 -8.22
CA SER A 24 -2.77 10.90 -7.73
C SER A 24 -3.79 9.88 -7.17
N LEU A 25 -4.89 10.33 -6.57
CA LEU A 25 -5.98 9.45 -6.15
C LEU A 25 -6.62 8.76 -7.37
N ILE A 26 -6.88 9.51 -8.44
CA ILE A 26 -7.42 8.96 -9.70
C ILE A 26 -6.46 7.94 -10.29
N LEU A 27 -5.17 8.29 -10.39
CA LEU A 27 -4.15 7.43 -10.98
C LEU A 27 -4.00 6.11 -10.22
N HIS A 28 -4.00 6.15 -8.89
CA HIS A 28 -3.62 4.99 -8.07
C HIS A 28 -4.80 4.23 -7.48
N TYR A 29 -5.94 4.88 -7.23
CA TYR A 29 -7.06 4.32 -6.44
C TYR A 29 -8.37 4.18 -7.20
N SER A 30 -8.37 4.31 -8.52
CA SER A 30 -9.52 3.95 -9.36
C SER A 30 -9.79 2.44 -9.31
N LEU A 31 -11.04 2.06 -9.03
CA LEU A 31 -11.50 0.69 -8.94
C LEU A 31 -12.15 0.23 -10.26
N SER A 32 -11.60 -0.83 -10.83
CA SER A 32 -12.17 -1.49 -11.99
C SER A 32 -13.52 -2.16 -11.66
N LEU A 33 -14.22 -2.64 -12.69
CA LEU A 33 -15.44 -3.43 -12.48
C LEU A 33 -15.15 -4.71 -11.68
N ALA A 34 -14.05 -5.41 -12.00
CA ALA A 34 -13.65 -6.62 -11.30
C ALA A 34 -13.38 -6.34 -9.81
N ASP A 35 -12.73 -5.21 -9.50
CA ASP A 35 -12.48 -4.80 -8.12
C ASP A 35 -13.78 -4.60 -7.35
N ARG A 36 -14.72 -3.88 -7.96
CA ARG A 36 -16.03 -3.63 -7.35
C ARG A 36 -16.79 -4.93 -7.10
N LEU A 37 -16.79 -5.86 -8.05
CA LEU A 37 -17.41 -7.18 -7.87
C LEU A 37 -16.76 -7.98 -6.73
N GLU A 38 -15.43 -7.96 -6.63
CA GLU A 38 -14.71 -8.64 -5.54
C GLU A 38 -15.01 -7.98 -4.17
N ILE A 39 -15.12 -6.65 -4.13
CA ILE A 39 -15.52 -5.88 -2.93
C ILE A 39 -16.94 -6.23 -2.49
N GLU A 40 -17.90 -6.37 -3.43
CA GLU A 40 -19.30 -6.71 -3.11
C GLU A 40 -19.46 -8.06 -2.40
N LEU A 41 -18.48 -8.96 -2.50
CA LEU A 41 -18.51 -10.22 -1.77
C LEU A 41 -18.40 -10.03 -0.24
N ARG A 42 -17.99 -8.85 0.22
CA ARG A 42 -17.87 -8.54 1.65
C ARG A 42 -19.21 -8.12 2.22
N ARG A 43 -19.61 -8.74 3.33
CA ARG A 43 -20.81 -8.34 4.09
C ARG A 43 -20.54 -7.07 4.89
N ARG A 44 -21.49 -6.13 4.87
CA ARG A 44 -21.50 -4.82 5.57
C ARG A 44 -20.58 -3.76 4.96
N ASN A 45 -21.01 -2.51 5.01
CA ASN A 45 -20.33 -1.39 4.36
C ASN A 45 -18.91 -1.13 4.88
N HIS A 46 -18.68 -1.20 6.20
CA HIS A 46 -17.33 -1.06 6.76
C HIS A 46 -16.35 -2.12 6.27
N ASN A 47 -16.80 -3.37 6.03
CA ASN A 47 -15.92 -4.40 5.48
C ASN A 47 -15.68 -4.22 3.99
N ARG A 48 -16.69 -3.78 3.22
CA ARG A 48 -16.54 -3.41 1.80
C ARG A 48 -15.51 -2.28 1.66
N LEU A 49 -15.69 -1.20 2.41
CA LEU A 49 -14.78 -0.07 2.40
C LEU A 49 -13.37 -0.46 2.89
N GLY A 50 -13.26 -1.19 3.99
CA GLY A 50 -11.97 -1.64 4.49
C GLY A 50 -11.19 -2.55 3.53
N PHE A 51 -11.89 -3.48 2.87
CA PHE A 51 -11.31 -4.32 1.82
C PHE A 51 -10.84 -3.48 0.62
N ALA A 52 -11.65 -2.52 0.17
CA ALA A 52 -11.29 -1.61 -0.92
C ALA A 52 -10.05 -0.77 -0.59
N ILE A 53 -9.96 -0.25 0.64
CA ILE A 53 -8.78 0.50 1.10
C ILE A 53 -7.53 -0.39 1.11
N GLN A 54 -7.62 -1.62 1.61
CA GLN A 54 -6.49 -2.55 1.58
C GLN A 54 -6.05 -2.86 0.14
N LEU A 55 -6.99 -3.11 -0.76
CA LEU A 55 -6.71 -3.33 -2.18
C LEU A 55 -5.92 -2.16 -2.78
N CYS A 56 -6.39 -0.93 -2.54
CA CYS A 56 -5.73 0.29 -2.99
C CYS A 56 -4.30 0.41 -2.44
N LEU A 57 -4.09 0.23 -1.13
CA LEU A 57 -2.76 0.33 -0.52
C LEU A 57 -1.79 -0.75 -1.00
N MET A 58 -2.30 -1.96 -1.26
CA MET A 58 -1.51 -3.07 -1.78
C MET A 58 -1.12 -2.86 -3.25
N ARG A 59 -1.91 -2.13 -4.04
CA ARG A 59 -1.50 -1.70 -5.39
C ARG A 59 -0.53 -0.54 -5.34
N TYR A 60 -0.82 0.46 -4.52
CA TYR A 60 0.03 1.63 -4.34
C TYR A 60 -0.14 2.20 -2.91
N PRO A 61 0.94 2.35 -2.14
CA PRO A 61 2.34 2.25 -2.55
C PRO A 61 2.93 0.83 -2.46
N GLY A 62 2.09 -0.22 -2.43
CA GLY A 62 2.59 -1.61 -2.38
C GLY A 62 2.75 -2.14 -0.96
N ARG A 63 1.89 -1.71 -0.03
CA ARG A 63 1.96 -2.11 1.37
C ARG A 63 0.60 -2.47 1.96
N VAL A 64 0.63 -3.22 3.05
CA VAL A 64 -0.58 -3.55 3.81
C VAL A 64 -1.03 -2.40 4.70
N LEU A 65 -2.35 -2.28 4.91
CA LEU A 65 -2.95 -1.41 5.91
C LEU A 65 -2.56 -1.88 7.31
N ARG A 66 -1.99 -0.99 8.14
CA ARG A 66 -1.61 -1.32 9.52
C ARG A 66 -2.81 -1.33 10.45
N ALA A 67 -2.64 -1.92 11.64
CA ALA A 67 -3.76 -2.21 12.53
C ALA A 67 -4.57 -1.00 12.99
N GLU A 68 -3.85 0.05 13.35
CA GLU A 68 -4.40 1.30 13.89
C GLU A 68 -4.23 2.44 12.88
N GLU A 69 -4.00 2.12 11.61
CA GLU A 69 -3.81 3.12 10.58
C GLU A 69 -5.17 3.61 10.09
N THR A 70 -5.38 4.91 10.22
CA THR A 70 -6.49 5.61 9.55
C THR A 70 -5.94 6.29 8.30
N PRO A 71 -6.35 5.87 7.09
CA PRO A 71 -5.97 6.54 5.86
C PRO A 71 -6.42 8.00 5.84
N ALA A 72 -5.77 8.80 4.98
CA ALA A 72 -6.16 10.19 4.77
C ALA A 72 -7.64 10.29 4.36
N ARG A 73 -8.34 11.31 4.87
CA ARG A 73 -9.78 11.51 4.59
C ARG A 73 -10.08 11.60 3.09
N ALA A 74 -9.17 12.19 2.31
CA ALA A 74 -9.27 12.29 0.86
C ALA A 74 -9.36 10.90 0.21
N MET A 75 -8.46 9.98 0.57
CA MET A 75 -8.51 8.58 0.12
C MET A 75 -9.80 7.89 0.53
N LEU A 76 -10.19 8.00 1.81
CA LEU A 76 -11.41 7.37 2.32
C LEU A 76 -12.64 7.82 1.53
N LYS A 77 -12.77 9.13 1.30
CA LYS A 77 -13.87 9.69 0.51
C LYS A 77 -13.83 9.18 -0.93
N TYR A 78 -12.70 9.30 -1.60
CA TYR A 78 -12.54 8.91 -3.00
C TYR A 78 -12.89 7.43 -3.25
N VAL A 79 -12.41 6.52 -2.38
CA VAL A 79 -12.70 5.09 -2.50
C VAL A 79 -14.15 4.77 -2.12
N ALA A 80 -14.70 5.42 -1.07
CA ALA A 80 -16.07 5.19 -0.63
C ALA A 80 -17.10 5.61 -1.70
N ASP A 81 -16.86 6.75 -2.38
CA ASP A 81 -17.73 7.24 -3.45
C ASP A 81 -17.85 6.22 -4.60
N GLN A 82 -16.77 5.51 -4.95
CA GLN A 82 -16.76 4.51 -6.02
C GLN A 82 -17.59 3.25 -5.73
N ILE A 83 -17.85 2.95 -4.46
CA ILE A 83 -18.58 1.74 -4.01
C ILE A 83 -19.93 2.07 -3.34
N GLY A 84 -20.31 3.36 -3.32
CA GLY A 84 -21.54 3.84 -2.68
C GLY A 84 -21.56 3.64 -1.16
N ALA A 85 -20.42 3.78 -0.49
CA ALA A 85 -20.31 3.70 0.96
C ALA A 85 -20.12 5.09 1.59
N ALA A 86 -20.41 5.22 2.89
CA ALA A 86 -20.03 6.40 3.65
C ALA A 86 -18.57 6.25 4.14
N PRO A 87 -17.71 7.27 4.00
CA PRO A 87 -16.31 7.17 4.41
C PRO A 87 -16.14 6.99 5.94
N ASP A 88 -17.14 7.39 6.74
CA ASP A 88 -17.13 7.22 8.21
C ASP A 88 -17.33 5.76 8.65
N GLU A 89 -17.86 4.91 7.78
CA GLU A 89 -17.97 3.46 8.02
C GLU A 89 -16.60 2.81 8.25
N PHE A 90 -15.52 3.40 7.74
CA PHE A 90 -14.18 2.88 7.96
C PHE A 90 -13.81 2.83 9.45
N SER A 91 -14.37 3.72 10.29
CA SER A 91 -14.15 3.68 11.75
C SER A 91 -14.64 2.40 12.44
N LEU A 92 -15.53 1.66 11.78
CA LEU A 92 -16.05 0.37 12.23
C LEU A 92 -15.27 -0.81 11.64
N TYR A 93 -14.43 -0.55 10.63
CA TYR A 93 -13.66 -1.57 9.96
C TYR A 93 -12.57 -2.14 10.87
N ALA A 94 -12.44 -3.47 10.86
CA ALA A 94 -11.32 -4.21 11.41
C ALA A 94 -10.92 -3.87 12.87
N ARG A 95 -11.90 -3.73 13.77
CA ARG A 95 -11.68 -3.80 15.23
C ARG A 95 -11.11 -5.15 15.70
N ARG A 96 -11.27 -6.21 14.89
CA ARG A 96 -10.68 -7.54 15.10
C ARG A 96 -9.61 -7.79 14.07
N GLU A 97 -8.44 -8.22 14.53
CA GLU A 97 -7.28 -8.47 13.68
C GLU A 97 -7.53 -9.57 12.63
N GLU A 98 -8.36 -10.56 12.96
CA GLU A 98 -8.72 -11.69 12.09
C GLU A 98 -9.31 -11.25 10.75
N THR A 99 -10.35 -10.40 10.76
CA THR A 99 -10.98 -9.90 9.52
C THR A 99 -9.98 -9.16 8.62
N ARG A 100 -9.03 -8.42 9.21
CA ARG A 100 -8.00 -7.71 8.46
C ARG A 100 -7.03 -8.66 7.78
N ARG A 101 -6.64 -9.75 8.47
CA ARG A 101 -5.75 -10.78 7.93
C ARG A 101 -6.44 -11.61 6.85
N ASP A 102 -7.71 -11.95 7.02
CA ASP A 102 -8.49 -12.69 6.02
C ASP A 102 -8.62 -11.89 4.73
N HIS A 103 -8.92 -10.60 4.84
CA HIS A 103 -8.97 -9.69 3.69
C HIS A 103 -7.61 -9.60 3.00
N MET A 104 -6.52 -9.45 3.75
CA MET A 104 -5.15 -9.45 3.20
C MET A 104 -4.85 -10.76 2.46
N ALA A 105 -5.19 -11.92 3.04
CA ALA A 105 -4.97 -13.22 2.42
C ALA A 105 -5.76 -13.34 1.10
N ARG A 106 -7.01 -12.91 1.08
CA ARG A 106 -7.83 -12.89 -0.14
C ARG A 106 -7.26 -11.95 -1.20
N LEU A 107 -6.79 -10.77 -0.80
CA LEU A 107 -6.21 -9.78 -1.70
C LEU A 107 -4.87 -10.23 -2.29
N MET A 108 -4.05 -10.98 -1.53
CA MET A 108 -2.83 -11.57 -2.08
C MET A 108 -3.14 -12.50 -3.27
N VAL A 109 -4.17 -13.35 -3.14
CA VAL A 109 -4.62 -14.23 -4.22
C VAL A 109 -5.19 -13.41 -5.39
N TYR A 110 -6.06 -12.43 -5.10
CA TYR A 110 -6.71 -11.62 -6.13
C TYR A 110 -5.71 -10.79 -6.96
N LEU A 111 -4.66 -10.27 -6.32
CA LEU A 111 -3.60 -9.50 -6.98
C LEU A 111 -2.48 -10.35 -7.57
N ASP A 112 -2.54 -11.68 -7.43
CA ASP A 112 -1.46 -12.61 -7.79
C ASP A 112 -0.10 -12.21 -7.15
N THR A 113 -0.14 -11.91 -5.85
CA THR A 113 1.03 -11.50 -5.06
C THR A 113 1.32 -12.47 -3.94
N ARG A 114 2.58 -12.49 -3.48
CA ARG A 114 3.02 -13.33 -2.36
C ARG A 114 3.77 -12.52 -1.31
N SER A 115 3.81 -13.05 -0.09
CA SER A 115 4.68 -12.52 0.96
C SER A 115 6.16 -12.55 0.55
N ALA A 116 6.88 -11.50 0.94
CA ALA A 116 8.32 -11.43 0.74
C ALA A 116 9.06 -12.49 1.56
N THR A 117 9.91 -13.25 0.91
CA THR A 117 10.77 -14.31 1.46
C THR A 117 12.12 -13.75 1.89
N LEU A 118 12.97 -14.59 2.48
CA LEU A 118 14.35 -14.21 2.77
C LEU A 118 15.15 -13.91 1.50
N GLN A 119 14.87 -14.64 0.40
CA GLN A 119 15.54 -14.46 -0.88
C GLN A 119 15.21 -13.09 -1.49
N ASP A 120 13.94 -12.66 -1.43
CA ASP A 120 13.55 -11.34 -1.92
C ASP A 120 14.23 -10.23 -1.13
N ARG A 121 14.28 -10.36 0.20
CA ARG A 121 15.00 -9.41 1.07
C ARG A 121 16.48 -9.34 0.75
N ARG A 122 17.11 -10.49 0.45
CA ARG A 122 18.52 -10.55 0.05
C ARG A 122 18.75 -9.87 -1.29
N ALA A 123 17.90 -10.13 -2.29
CA ALA A 123 17.99 -9.48 -3.60
C ALA A 123 17.83 -7.96 -3.49
N ALA A 124 16.82 -7.50 -2.73
CA ALA A 124 16.61 -6.09 -2.42
C ALA A 124 17.82 -5.43 -1.75
N LEU A 125 18.43 -6.10 -0.77
CA LEU A 125 19.62 -5.59 -0.09
C LEU A 125 20.81 -5.46 -1.06
N LEU A 126 21.01 -6.45 -1.93
CA LEU A 126 22.09 -6.40 -2.93
C LEU A 126 21.88 -5.26 -3.93
N ALA A 127 20.64 -5.05 -4.40
CA ALA A 127 20.30 -3.93 -5.28
C ALA A 127 20.55 -2.57 -4.60
N ALA A 128 20.21 -2.45 -3.31
CA ALA A 128 20.49 -1.24 -2.52
C ALA A 128 22.00 -0.99 -2.35
N ILE A 129 22.79 -2.04 -2.09
CA ILE A 129 24.26 -1.94 -2.00
C ILE A 129 24.84 -1.46 -3.33
N GLN A 130 24.43 -2.06 -4.46
CA GLN A 130 24.89 -1.65 -5.78
C GLN A 130 24.56 -0.18 -6.08
N ALA A 131 23.32 0.25 -5.81
CA ALA A 131 22.95 1.66 -5.97
C ALA A 131 23.82 2.58 -5.08
N ALA A 132 24.09 2.17 -3.85
CA ALA A 132 24.92 2.93 -2.91
C ALA A 132 26.40 3.02 -3.33
N THR A 133 26.91 2.09 -4.15
CA THR A 133 28.25 2.23 -4.73
C THR A 133 28.32 3.29 -5.83
N MET A 134 27.18 3.57 -6.47
CA MET A 134 27.09 4.51 -7.60
C MET A 134 26.58 5.89 -7.19
N SER A 135 25.92 6.02 -6.05
CA SER A 135 25.33 7.27 -5.56
C SER A 135 25.18 7.28 -4.03
N ASP A 136 25.33 8.45 -3.42
CA ASP A 136 24.96 8.71 -2.02
C ASP A 136 23.53 9.27 -1.86
N ASP A 137 22.77 9.38 -2.95
CA ASP A 137 21.37 9.78 -2.94
C ASP A 137 20.48 8.66 -2.38
N GLY A 138 19.95 8.88 -1.17
CA GLY A 138 19.07 7.94 -0.51
C GLY A 138 17.78 7.62 -1.28
N ALA A 139 17.28 8.53 -2.11
CA ALA A 139 16.09 8.27 -2.93
C ALA A 139 16.40 7.24 -4.03
N ALA A 140 17.51 7.42 -4.76
CA ALA A 140 17.97 6.46 -5.76
C ALA A 140 18.22 5.06 -5.17
N ILE A 141 18.82 5.00 -3.98
CA ILE A 141 19.06 3.73 -3.25
C ILE A 141 17.74 3.08 -2.84
N ALA A 142 16.75 3.85 -2.38
CA ALA A 142 15.46 3.30 -1.97
C ALA A 142 14.64 2.76 -3.16
N SER A 143 14.70 3.43 -4.31
CA SER A 143 13.99 3.00 -5.52
C SER A 143 14.55 1.71 -6.13
N SER A 144 15.83 1.38 -5.92
CA SER A 144 16.42 0.14 -6.46
C SER A 144 15.89 -1.15 -5.80
N ILE A 145 15.33 -1.04 -4.59
CA ILE A 145 14.78 -2.17 -3.83
C ILE A 145 13.56 -2.80 -4.51
N GLY A 146 12.76 -1.99 -5.23
CA GLY A 146 11.53 -2.45 -5.91
C GLY A 146 11.78 -3.15 -7.26
N ASN A 147 12.97 -2.99 -7.84
CA ASN A 147 13.38 -3.60 -9.11
C ASN A 147 14.79 -4.20 -8.96
N PRO A 148 14.95 -5.31 -8.22
CA PRO A 148 16.24 -5.98 -8.13
C PRO A 148 16.65 -6.48 -9.53
N PRO A 149 17.94 -6.40 -9.90
CA PRO A 149 18.42 -6.89 -11.19
C PRO A 149 18.06 -8.38 -11.35
N ALA A 150 17.60 -8.75 -12.54
CA ALA A 150 17.37 -10.15 -12.88
C ALA A 150 18.70 -10.91 -12.74
N ASN A 151 18.64 -12.04 -12.04
CA ASN A 151 19.78 -12.92 -11.80
C ASN A 151 20.05 -13.80 -13.02
#